data_AF-A0A3D5NTC1-F1
#
_entry.id   AF-A0A3D5NTC1-F1
#
_cell.length_a   1.000
_cell.length_b   1.000
_cell.length_c   1.000
_cell.angle_alpha   90.00
_cell.angle_beta   90.00
_cell.angle_gamma   90.00
#
_symmetry.space_group_name_H-M   'P 1'
#
loop_
_entity.id
_entity.type
_entity.pdbx_description
1 polymer ?
#
loop_
_entity_poly.entity_id
_entity_poly.type
_entity_poly.pdbx_seq_one_letter_code
_entity_poly.pdbx_strand_id
1 'polypeptide(L)'
;TSGMIVFKNGIKGTLQMTFNGNFDEDLLTVVGSRGTIKFAIMNTKPVEIIRDGKVEQLQFPDLQHVQMPLISLVADTMNGRGELDSTGLYGLRTQEVLEAFRDNGTVGHL
;
A
#
# COMPACT_ATOMS: atom_id res chain seq x y z
N THR A 1 -3.96 4.20 14.64
CA THR A 1 -3.39 5.41 14.01
C THR A 1 -4.15 5.71 12.73
N SER A 2 -4.49 6.97 12.48
CA SER A 2 -5.05 7.40 11.21
C SER A 2 -4.38 8.69 10.75
N GLY A 3 -4.38 8.93 9.44
CA GLY A 3 -3.77 10.11 8.85
C GLY A 3 -4.29 10.40 7.45
N MET A 4 -4.08 11.64 6.99
CA MET A 4 -4.43 12.08 5.64
C MET A 4 -3.20 12.66 4.94
N ILE A 5 -3.01 12.30 3.68
CA ILE A 5 -1.97 12.84 2.81
C ILE A 5 -2.64 13.65 1.70
N VAL A 6 -2.07 14.81 1.39
CA VAL A 6 -2.41 15.57 0.19
C VAL A 6 -1.16 15.62 -0.69
N PHE A 7 -1.23 15.01 -1.86
CA PHE A 7 -0.14 15.01 -2.83
C PHE A 7 -0.04 16.38 -3.53
N LYS A 8 1.14 16.71 -4.07
CA LYS A 8 1.37 17.98 -4.79
C LYS A 8 0.40 18.22 -5.95
N ASN A 9 -0.10 17.15 -6.57
CA ASN A 9 -1.08 17.20 -7.66
C ASN A 9 -2.54 17.28 -7.17
N GLY A 10 -2.77 17.45 -5.87
CA GLY A 10 -4.10 17.59 -5.28
C GLY A 10 -4.82 16.27 -4.99
N ILE A 11 -4.24 15.12 -5.37
CA ILE A 11 -4.77 13.80 -4.96
C ILE A 11 -4.69 13.71 -3.43
N LYS A 12 -5.69 13.06 -2.83
CA LYS A 12 -5.75 12.84 -1.38
C LYS A 12 -5.76 11.36 -1.08
N GLY A 13 -5.11 10.99 0.01
CA GLY A 13 -5.11 9.64 0.53
C GLY A 13 -5.40 9.66 2.03
N THR A 14 -6.00 8.59 2.52
CA THR A 14 -6.17 8.33 3.94
C THR A 14 -5.54 7.00 4.29
N LEU A 15 -4.93 6.92 5.47
CA LEU A 15 -4.41 5.68 6.01
C LEU A 15 -5.04 5.46 7.38
N GLN A 16 -5.47 4.23 7.64
CA GLN A 16 -5.91 3.80 8.96
C GLN A 16 -5.25 2.45 9.28
N MET A 17 -4.67 2.37 10.46
CA MET A 17 -4.04 1.16 11.00
C MET A 17 -4.53 0.95 12.42
N THR A 18 -5.14 -0.21 12.67
CA THR A 18 -5.71 -0.58 13.97
C THR A 18 -5.26 -2.00 14.31
N PHE A 19 -4.68 -2.18 15.51
CA PHE A 19 -4.18 -3.49 15.99
C PHE A 19 -5.04 -4.08 17.12
N ASN A 20 -6.08 -3.37 17.53
CA ASN A 20 -7.01 -3.75 18.61
C ASN A 20 -8.47 -3.77 18.12
N GLY A 21 -8.69 -3.96 16.83
CA GLY A 21 -10.03 -4.15 16.25
C GLY A 21 -10.58 -5.54 16.55
N ASN A 22 -11.91 -5.68 16.47
CA ASN A 22 -12.58 -6.99 16.57
C ASN A 22 -12.80 -7.67 15.20
N PHE A 23 -12.22 -7.11 14.14
CA PHE A 23 -12.24 -7.64 12.79
C PHE A 23 -10.86 -7.50 12.15
N ASP A 24 -10.59 -8.36 11.17
CA ASP A 24 -9.38 -8.32 10.34
C ASP A 24 -9.74 -7.73 8.97
N GLU A 25 -9.29 -6.50 8.72
CA GLU A 25 -9.50 -5.79 7.47
C GLU A 25 -8.17 -5.34 6.87
N ASP A 26 -7.95 -5.76 5.63
CA ASP A 26 -6.88 -5.32 4.77
C ASP A 26 -7.50 -4.93 3.44
N LEU A 27 -7.54 -3.61 3.20
CA LEU A 27 -8.21 -2.99 2.08
C LEU A 27 -7.47 -1.73 1.66
N LEU A 28 -7.03 -1.71 0.41
CA LEU A 28 -6.61 -0.53 -0.31
C LEU A 28 -7.68 -0.17 -1.35
N THR A 29 -8.11 1.09 -1.35
CA THR A 29 -9.05 1.62 -2.35
C THR A 29 -8.39 2.74 -3.15
N VAL A 30 -8.36 2.60 -4.47
CA VAL A 30 -7.94 3.64 -5.42
C VAL A 30 -9.17 4.16 -6.16
N VAL A 31 -9.54 5.41 -5.90
CA VAL A 31 -10.67 6.06 -6.57
C VAL A 31 -10.15 6.93 -7.71
N GLY A 32 -10.57 6.63 -8.93
CA GLY A 32 -10.24 7.39 -10.13
C GLY A 32 -11.48 7.97 -10.81
N SER A 33 -11.26 8.82 -11.81
CA SER A 33 -12.35 9.45 -12.59
C SER A 33 -13.18 8.47 -13.42
N ARG A 34 -12.66 7.26 -13.67
CA ARG A 34 -13.32 6.24 -14.49
C ARG A 34 -13.76 5.00 -13.71
N GLY A 35 -13.67 5.05 -12.38
CA GLY A 35 -13.99 3.89 -11.54
C GLY A 35 -13.11 3.78 -10.31
N THR A 36 -13.33 2.69 -9.57
CA THR A 36 -12.62 2.39 -8.32
C THR A 36 -11.98 1.01 -8.40
N ILE A 37 -10.77 0.89 -7.87
CA ILE A 37 -10.09 -0.40 -7.68
C ILE A 37 -10.00 -0.67 -6.17
N LYS A 38 -10.36 -1.87 -5.75
CA LYS A 38 -10.22 -2.34 -4.37
C LYS A 38 -9.42 -3.63 -4.35
N PHE A 39 -8.45 -3.73 -3.44
CA PHE A 39 -7.69 -4.96 -3.26
C PHE A 39 -7.08 -5.00 -1.86
N ALA A 40 -6.69 -6.20 -1.46
CA ALA A 40 -5.94 -6.44 -0.25
C ALA A 40 -4.43 -6.46 -0.51
N ILE A 41 -3.63 -6.02 0.45
CA ILE A 41 -2.16 -5.98 0.34
C ILE A 41 -1.54 -7.29 0.84
N MET A 42 -2.07 -7.84 1.93
CA MET A 42 -1.53 -8.96 2.70
C MET A 42 -2.32 -10.26 2.50
N ASN A 43 -3.51 -10.21 1.92
CA ASN A 43 -4.31 -11.39 1.62
C ASN A 43 -4.59 -11.52 0.10
N THR A 44 -5.04 -12.69 -0.33
CA THR A 44 -5.25 -13.03 -1.75
C THR A 44 -6.70 -12.90 -2.20
N LYS A 45 -7.48 -12.03 -1.54
CA LYS A 45 -8.83 -11.68 -2.01
C LYS A 45 -8.77 -11.14 -3.45
N PRO A 46 -9.81 -11.39 -4.27
CA PRO A 46 -9.88 -10.86 -5.62
C PRO A 46 -9.70 -9.33 -5.65
N VAL A 47 -9.01 -8.83 -6.68
CA VAL A 47 -9.01 -7.41 -6.98
C VAL A 47 -10.37 -7.06 -7.58
N GLU A 48 -11.06 -6.08 -7.01
CA GLU A 48 -12.34 -5.60 -7.52
C GLU A 48 -12.14 -4.33 -8.35
N ILE A 49 -12.73 -4.30 -9.55
CA ILE A 49 -12.80 -3.12 -10.41
C ILE A 49 -14.26 -2.72 -10.55
N ILE A 50 -14.57 -1.49 -10.12
CA ILE A 50 -15.93 -0.96 -10.06
C ILE A 50 -16.09 0.16 -11.09
N ARG A 51 -16.99 -0.03 -12.06
CA ARG A 51 -17.28 0.93 -13.14
C ARG A 51 -18.77 0.87 -13.51
N ASP A 52 -19.42 2.02 -13.64
CA ASP A 52 -20.82 2.12 -14.08
C ASP A 52 -21.80 1.21 -13.29
N GLY A 53 -21.57 1.10 -11.98
CA GLY A 53 -22.37 0.24 -11.08
C GLY A 53 -22.08 -1.27 -11.20
N LYS A 54 -21.15 -1.68 -12.06
CA LYS A 54 -20.71 -3.07 -12.22
C LYS A 54 -19.43 -3.34 -11.45
N VAL A 55 -19.33 -4.54 -10.90
CA VAL A 55 -18.13 -5.05 -10.22
C VAL A 55 -17.56 -6.19 -11.04
N GLU A 56 -16.30 -6.05 -11.44
CA GLU A 56 -15.48 -7.09 -12.06
C GLU A 56 -14.45 -7.57 -11.03
N GLN A 57 -14.30 -8.88 -10.88
CA GLN A 57 -13.34 -9.46 -9.94
C GLN A 57 -12.22 -10.18 -10.71
N LEU A 58 -10.98 -9.84 -10.39
CA LEU A 58 -9.78 -10.48 -10.91
C LEU A 58 -9.13 -11.30 -9.79
N GLN A 59 -9.17 -12.62 -9.92
CA GLN A 59 -8.47 -13.52 -9.00
C GLN A 59 -7.07 -13.81 -9.52
N PHE A 60 -6.08 -13.69 -8.64
CA PHE A 60 -4.70 -14.08 -8.91
C PHE A 60 -4.37 -15.36 -8.12
N PRO A 61 -3.50 -16.24 -8.65
CA PRO A 61 -3.02 -17.38 -7.89
C PRO A 61 -2.14 -16.91 -6.73
N ASP A 62 -2.11 -17.70 -5.65
CA ASP A 62 -1.20 -17.45 -4.55
C ASP A 62 0.25 -17.46 -5.04
N LEU A 63 1.02 -16.47 -4.61
CA LEU A 63 2.45 -16.40 -4.91
C LEU A 63 3.20 -17.39 -4.00
N GLN A 64 3.96 -18.29 -4.60
CA GLN A 64 4.81 -19.22 -3.85
C GLN A 64 5.83 -18.47 -2.96
N HIS A 65 6.39 -17.38 -3.47
CA HIS A 65 7.35 -16.54 -2.75
C HIS A 65 7.12 -15.05 -3.03
N VAL A 66 6.56 -14.32 -2.06
CA VAL A 66 6.29 -12.88 -2.20
C VAL A 66 7.59 -12.06 -2.22
N GLN A 67 8.55 -12.37 -1.34
CA GLN A 67 9.76 -11.55 -1.15
C GLN A 67 10.94 -11.97 -2.05
N MET A 68 10.94 -13.21 -2.55
CA MET A 68 12.07 -13.77 -3.32
C MET A 68 12.45 -12.94 -4.55
N PRO A 69 11.50 -12.38 -5.35
CA PRO A 69 11.87 -11.55 -6.49
C PRO A 69 12.76 -10.36 -6.12
N LEU A 70 12.43 -9.66 -5.03
CA LEU A 70 13.23 -8.52 -4.55
C LEU A 70 14.57 -8.97 -3.95
N ILE A 71 14.57 -10.06 -3.18
CA ILE A 71 15.80 -10.62 -2.58
C ILE A 71 16.80 -11.00 -3.67
N SER A 72 16.36 -11.73 -4.69
CA SER A 72 17.21 -12.13 -5.82
C SER A 72 17.75 -10.91 -6.57
N LEU A 73 16.90 -9.91 -6.84
CA LEU A 73 17.32 -8.68 -7.52
C LEU A 73 18.42 -7.94 -6.75
N VAL A 74 18.27 -7.82 -5.43
CA VAL A 74 19.29 -7.19 -4.56
C VAL A 74 20.57 -8.02 -4.56
N ALA A 75 20.48 -9.34 -4.41
CA ALA A 75 21.64 -10.23 -4.41
C ALA A 75 22.40 -10.18 -5.73
N ASP A 76 21.69 -10.20 -6.86
CA ASP A 76 22.30 -10.08 -8.19
C ASP A 76 23.02 -8.74 -8.33
N THR A 77 22.36 -7.63 -7.96
CA THR A 77 22.94 -6.28 -8.05
C THR A 77 24.22 -6.17 -7.22
N MET A 78 24.23 -6.73 -6.00
CA MET A 78 25.42 -6.76 -5.13
C MET A 78 26.57 -7.58 -5.71
N ASN A 79 26.28 -8.58 -6.54
CA ASN A 79 27.27 -9.37 -7.27
C ASN A 79 27.65 -8.75 -8.63
N GLY A 80 27.23 -7.51 -8.91
CA GLY A 80 27.48 -6.80 -10.16
C GLY A 80 26.66 -7.33 -11.34
N ARG A 81 25.53 -7.99 -11.08
CA ARG A 81 24.62 -8.54 -12.11
C ARG A 81 23.28 -7.82 -12.01
N GLY A 82 22.84 -7.20 -13.11
CA GLY A 82 21.58 -6.46 -13.12
C GLY A 82 21.65 -5.10 -12.43
N GLU A 83 20.51 -4.42 -12.40
CA GLU A 83 20.36 -3.06 -11.89
C GLU A 83 19.16 -3.01 -10.93
N LEU A 84 19.29 -2.20 -9.87
CA LEU A 84 18.22 -1.91 -8.95
C LEU A 84 17.62 -0.54 -9.31
N ASP A 85 16.33 -0.52 -9.63
CA ASP A 85 15.57 0.70 -9.96
C ASP A 85 15.12 1.50 -8.71
N SER A 86 15.43 0.97 -7.53
CA SER A 86 15.08 1.51 -6.23
C SER A 86 16.33 1.85 -5.40
N THR A 87 16.21 2.86 -4.55
CA THR A 87 17.23 3.24 -3.56
C THR A 87 16.60 3.41 -2.18
N GLY A 88 17.43 3.46 -1.15
CA GLY A 88 16.97 3.74 0.22
C GLY A 88 16.19 5.05 0.38
N LEU A 89 16.29 5.98 -0.59
CA LEU A 89 15.53 7.23 -0.60
C LEU A 89 14.01 7.01 -0.61
N TYR A 90 13.52 5.98 -1.31
CA TYR A 90 12.07 5.69 -1.32
C TYR A 90 11.59 5.16 0.03
N GLY A 91 12.41 4.37 0.72
CA GLY A 91 12.15 3.92 2.08
C GLY A 91 12.12 5.08 3.06
N LEU A 92 13.11 5.97 2.99
CA LEU A 92 13.17 7.19 3.81
C LEU A 92 11.92 8.06 3.63
N ARG A 93 11.49 8.32 2.39
CA ARG A 93 10.27 9.10 2.12
C ARG A 93 9.01 8.48 2.71
N THR A 94 8.90 7.15 2.66
CA THR A 94 7.78 6.43 3.29
C THR A 94 7.82 6.60 4.80
N GLN A 95 8.99 6.48 5.41
CA GLN A 95 9.18 6.65 6.84
C GLN A 95 8.84 8.07 7.30
N GLU A 96 9.26 9.11 6.58
CA GLU A 96 8.92 10.51 6.86
C GLU A 96 7.40 10.74 6.90
N VAL A 97 6.64 10.09 6.01
CA VAL A 97 5.16 10.18 6.01
C VAL A 97 4.56 9.50 7.25
N LEU A 98 5.08 8.33 7.65
CA LEU A 98 4.62 7.63 8.85
C LEU A 98 4.94 8.41 10.12
N GLU A 99 6.11 9.05 10.19
CA GLU A 99 6.49 9.94 11.28
C GLU A 99 5.58 11.16 11.35
N ALA A 100 5.26 11.79 10.20
CA ALA A 100 4.32 12.90 10.15
C ALA A 100 2.91 12.51 10.64
N PHE A 101 2.46 11.28 10.40
CA PHE A 101 1.19 10.78 10.96
C PHE A 101 1.25 10.57 12.47
N ARG A 102 2.37 10.10 12.99
CA ARG A 102 2.58 9.93 14.43
C ARG A 102 2.57 11.29 15.13
N ASP A 103 3.27 12.28 14.57
CA ASP A 103 3.48 13.58 15.21
C ASP A 103 2.25 14.51 15.13
N ASN A 104 1.44 14.38 14.07
CA ASN A 104 0.21 15.17 13.90
C ASN A 104 -1.06 14.45 14.37
N GLY A 105 -0.93 13.26 14.98
CA GLY A 105 -2.06 12.54 15.55
C GLY A 105 -2.59 13.23 16.80
N THR A 106 -3.87 13.58 16.82
CA THR A 106 -4.53 14.07 18.04
C THR A 106 -4.64 12.92 19.04
N VAL A 107 -3.84 12.94 20.10
CA VAL A 107 -4.02 12.03 21.24
C VAL A 107 -5.15 12.60 22.10
N GLY A 108 -6.39 12.29 21.72
CA GLY A 108 -7.53 12.48 22.60
C GLY A 108 -7.46 11.46 23.73
N HIS A 109 -7.05 11.88 24.91
CA HIS A 109 -7.31 11.12 26.13
C HIS A 109 -8.80 11.30 26.46
N LEU A 110 -9.57 10.22 26.35
CA LEU A 110 -10.89 10.12 26.98
C LEU A 110 -10.72 9.85 28.48
#